data_AF-A0A3D1UMP4-F1
#
_entry.id   AF-A0A3D1UMP4-F1
#
_cell.length_a   1.000
_cell.length_b   1.000
_cell.length_c   1.000
_cell.angle_alpha   90.00
_cell.angle_beta   90.00
_cell.angle_gamma   90.00
#
_symmetry.space_group_name_H-M   'P 1'
#
loop_
_entity.id
_entity.type
_entity.pdbx_description
1 polymer ?
#
loop_
_entity_poly.entity_id
_entity_poly.type
_entity_poly.pdbx_seq_one_letter_code
_entity_poly.pdbx_strand_id
1 'polypeptide(L)'
;MSCNCHGKSGISVSRTSPYDQCSACAKKHTVKAWNLFHEFTYTDDNRDVISGQLRLAADHLMFEHRDTALLARNLAILIEENRDAEIGEGWNELLDAVRSAFRNDHPECADRLAQLENQKETS
;
A
#
# COMPACT_ATOMS: atom_id res chain seq x y z
N MET A 1 14.27 3.51 -4.04
CA MET A 1 13.68 4.01 -5.30
C MET A 1 12.92 5.29 -5.00
N SER A 2 13.26 6.40 -5.65
CA SER A 2 12.56 7.68 -5.45
C SER A 2 11.22 7.66 -6.19
N CYS A 3 10.08 7.66 -5.47
CA CYS A 3 8.79 7.97 -6.09
C CYS A 3 8.59 9.48 -6.14
N ASN A 4 8.00 9.99 -7.22
CA ASN A 4 7.47 11.36 -7.28
C ASN A 4 6.29 11.60 -6.30
N CYS A 5 5.79 10.55 -5.66
CA CYS A 5 4.70 10.55 -4.68
C CYS A 5 5.03 11.32 -3.38
N HIS A 6 6.30 11.52 -3.06
CA HIS A 6 6.74 12.20 -1.84
C HIS A 6 6.57 13.73 -1.88
N GLY A 7 6.20 14.26 -3.05
CA GLY A 7 5.69 15.61 -3.17
C GLY A 7 4.24 15.69 -2.72
N LYS A 8 3.92 16.60 -1.79
CA LYS A 8 2.54 17.09 -1.66
C LYS A 8 2.05 17.49 -3.05
N SER A 9 0.82 17.09 -3.41
CA SER A 9 0.23 17.20 -4.75
C SER A 9 0.77 18.40 -5.56
N GLY A 10 1.62 18.12 -6.55
CA GLY A 10 2.17 19.11 -7.49
C GLY A 10 3.64 19.54 -7.27
N ILE A 11 4.31 19.14 -6.19
CA ILE A 11 5.72 19.51 -5.96
C ILE A 11 6.63 18.30 -6.21
N SER A 12 7.36 18.27 -7.32
CA SER A 12 8.38 17.22 -7.52
C SER A 12 9.47 17.32 -6.45
N VAL A 13 9.64 16.28 -5.63
CA VAL A 13 10.79 16.20 -4.72
C VAL A 13 12.00 15.67 -5.48
N SER A 14 13.13 16.39 -5.40
CA SER A 14 14.37 16.01 -6.06
C SER A 14 15.18 14.97 -5.29
N ARG A 15 14.84 14.73 -4.01
CA ARG A 15 15.45 13.72 -3.13
C ARG A 15 14.37 13.13 -2.24
N THR A 16 14.38 11.81 -2.13
CA THR A 16 13.56 11.03 -1.20
C THR A 16 14.49 10.32 -0.22
N SER A 17 14.26 10.49 1.07
CA SER A 17 14.92 9.77 2.16
C SER A 17 14.26 8.39 2.35
N PRO A 18 15.01 7.36 2.77
CA PRO A 18 14.43 6.11 3.27
C PRO A 18 13.46 6.31 4.44
N TYR A 19 13.55 7.44 5.14
CA TYR A 19 12.67 7.79 6.26
C TYR A 19 11.39 8.52 5.81
N ASP A 20 11.29 8.93 4.55
CA ASP A 20 10.09 9.62 4.08
C ASP A 20 8.92 8.63 4.02
N GLN A 21 7.84 8.95 4.74
CA GLN A 21 6.62 8.15 4.77
C GLN A 21 5.71 8.54 3.61
N CYS A 22 5.02 7.56 3.02
CA CYS A 22 4.19 7.79 1.84
C CYS A 22 3.11 6.72 1.69
N SER A 23 1.89 7.02 2.14
CA SER A 23 0.75 6.11 2.02
C SER A 23 0.36 5.80 0.57
N ALA A 24 0.62 6.68 -0.39
CA ALA A 24 0.47 6.40 -1.81
C ALA A 24 1.41 5.28 -2.31
N CYS A 25 2.69 5.31 -1.90
CA CYS A 25 3.63 4.24 -2.20
C CYS A 25 3.25 2.96 -1.47
N ALA A 26 2.90 3.05 -0.18
CA ALA A 26 2.45 1.92 0.59
C ALA A 26 1.26 1.21 -0.09
N LYS A 27 0.23 1.96 -0.48
CA LYS A 27 -0.92 1.46 -1.25
C LYS A 27 -0.51 0.77 -2.54
N LYS A 28 0.38 1.37 -3.33
CA LYS A 28 0.90 0.76 -4.56
C LYS A 28 1.58 -0.59 -4.27
N HIS A 29 2.44 -0.65 -3.26
CA HIS A 29 3.16 -1.87 -2.88
C HIS A 29 2.21 -2.96 -2.34
N THR A 30 1.29 -2.60 -1.44
CA THR A 30 0.26 -3.51 -0.92
C THR A 30 -0.63 -4.07 -2.03
N VAL A 31 -1.11 -3.25 -2.97
CA VAL A 31 -1.97 -3.71 -4.08
C VAL A 31 -1.18 -4.61 -5.04
N LYS A 32 0.11 -4.31 -5.30
CA LYS A 32 0.94 -5.19 -6.12
C LYS A 32 1.13 -6.56 -5.45
N ALA A 33 1.36 -6.58 -4.14
CA ALA A 33 1.47 -7.81 -3.35
C ALA A 33 0.16 -8.62 -3.41
N TRP A 34 -0.98 -7.98 -3.19
CA TRP A 34 -2.30 -8.60 -3.25
C TRP A 34 -2.60 -9.22 -4.61
N ASN A 35 -2.31 -8.49 -5.70
CA ASN A 35 -2.51 -8.99 -7.05
C ASN A 35 -1.66 -10.23 -7.32
N LEU A 36 -0.37 -10.20 -6.95
CA LEU A 36 0.53 -11.35 -7.13
C LEU A 36 0.10 -12.56 -6.30
N PHE A 37 -0.51 -12.35 -5.13
CA PHE A 37 -1.09 -13.43 -4.33
C PHE A 37 -2.31 -14.09 -5.01
N HIS A 38 -3.01 -13.37 -5.90
CA HIS A 38 -4.24 -13.83 -6.58
C HIS A 38 -4.07 -14.09 -8.09
N GLU A 39 -2.91 -13.78 -8.67
CA GLU A 39 -2.62 -13.93 -10.11
C GLU A 39 -1.76 -15.19 -10.36
N PHE A 40 -1.80 -15.71 -11.61
CA PHE A 40 -1.18 -16.95 -12.12
C PHE A 40 -0.16 -17.66 -11.21
N THR A 41 -0.52 -18.90 -10.84
CA THR A 41 0.24 -19.85 -10.02
C THR A 41 1.00 -19.17 -8.89
N TYR A 42 0.37 -19.12 -7.71
CA TYR A 42 1.07 -18.90 -6.44
C TYR A 42 2.10 -20.03 -6.23
N THR A 43 3.21 -19.94 -6.94
CA THR A 43 4.40 -20.76 -6.81
C THR A 43 5.30 -20.11 -5.79
N ASP A 44 6.22 -20.90 -5.22
CA ASP A 44 7.18 -20.39 -4.25
C ASP A 44 7.98 -19.19 -4.79
N ASP A 45 8.24 -19.15 -6.10
CA ASP A 45 8.92 -18.04 -6.78
C ASP A 45 8.21 -16.67 -6.63
N ASN A 46 6.88 -16.66 -6.44
CA ASN A 46 6.13 -15.41 -6.25
C ASN A 46 6.16 -14.91 -4.80
N ARG A 47 6.48 -15.78 -3.82
CA ARG A 47 6.44 -15.44 -2.39
C ARG A 47 7.46 -14.38 -2.02
N ASP A 48 8.68 -14.47 -2.56
CA ASP A 48 9.74 -13.48 -2.35
C ASP A 48 9.33 -12.09 -2.88
N VAL A 49 8.64 -12.06 -4.03
CA VAL A 49 8.14 -10.81 -4.58
C VAL A 49 7.04 -10.24 -3.70
N ILE A 50 6.08 -11.07 -3.27
CA ILE A 50 4.95 -10.63 -2.43
C ILE A 50 5.46 -10.12 -1.07
N SER A 51 6.31 -10.90 -0.37
CA SER A 51 6.88 -10.52 0.92
C SER A 51 7.75 -9.26 0.80
N GLY A 52 8.52 -9.13 -0.28
CA GLY A 52 9.30 -7.93 -0.60
C GLY A 52 8.43 -6.69 -0.80
N GLN A 53 7.32 -6.80 -1.53
CA GLN A 53 6.36 -5.70 -1.68
C GLN A 53 5.74 -5.29 -0.34
N LEU A 54 5.37 -6.26 0.51
CA LEU A 54 4.81 -5.98 1.83
C LEU A 54 5.82 -5.29 2.77
N ARG A 55 7.10 -5.66 2.70
CA ARG A 55 8.19 -4.98 3.44
C ARG A 55 8.36 -3.53 3.00
N LEU A 56 8.33 -3.27 1.69
CA LEU A 56 8.36 -1.90 1.18
C LEU A 56 7.13 -1.09 1.64
N ALA A 57 5.96 -1.70 1.71
CA ALA A 57 4.78 -1.04 2.26
C ALA A 57 4.98 -0.70 3.74
N ALA A 58 5.56 -1.60 4.54
CA ALA A 58 5.88 -1.33 5.94
C ALA A 58 6.88 -0.18 6.10
N ASP A 59 7.93 -0.10 5.30
CA ASP A 59 8.92 0.98 5.34
C ASP A 59 8.29 2.36 5.06
N HIS A 60 7.30 2.41 4.16
CA HIS A 60 6.57 3.63 3.84
C HIS A 60 5.54 4.07 4.90
N LEU A 61 5.28 3.23 5.91
CA LEU A 61 4.26 3.44 6.94
C LEU A 61 4.81 3.45 8.37
N MET A 62 6.03 2.95 8.60
CA MET A 62 6.57 2.60 9.91
C MET A 62 6.57 3.72 10.97
N PHE A 63 6.64 5.00 10.57
CA PHE A 63 6.63 6.13 11.52
C PHE A 63 5.27 6.80 11.66
N GLU A 64 4.56 7.01 10.56
CA GLU A 64 3.30 7.78 10.55
C GLU A 64 2.05 6.90 10.70
N HIS A 65 2.12 5.65 10.21
CA HIS A 65 1.00 4.70 10.16
C HIS A 65 1.44 3.34 10.71
N ARG A 66 2.08 3.37 11.89
CA ARG A 66 2.79 2.23 12.48
C ARG A 66 1.95 0.96 12.54
N ASP A 67 0.68 1.04 12.95
CA ASP A 67 -0.17 -0.14 13.09
C ASP A 67 -0.45 -0.79 11.73
N THR A 68 -0.65 0.01 10.69
CA THR A 68 -0.74 -0.48 9.30
C THR A 68 0.58 -1.09 8.82
N ALA A 69 1.72 -0.51 9.21
CA ALA A 69 3.03 -1.07 8.90
C ALA A 69 3.22 -2.47 9.54
N LEU A 70 2.72 -2.66 10.76
CA LEU A 70 2.76 -3.96 11.43
C LEU A 70 1.90 -5.01 10.72
N LEU A 71 0.72 -4.65 10.23
CA LEU A 71 -0.12 -5.56 9.42
C LEU A 71 0.64 -6.02 8.17
N ALA A 72 1.26 -5.08 7.44
CA ALA A 72 2.04 -5.40 6.25
C ALA A 72 3.22 -6.33 6.57
N ARG A 73 3.98 -6.00 7.63
CA ARG A 73 5.13 -6.81 8.07
C ARG A 73 4.72 -8.21 8.51
N ASN A 74 3.67 -8.34 9.32
CA ASN A 74 3.22 -9.63 9.83
C ASN A 74 2.73 -10.53 8.69
N LEU A 75 2.02 -9.96 7.71
CA LEU A 75 1.60 -10.68 6.53
C LEU A 75 2.78 -11.11 5.66
N ALA A 76 3.82 -10.28 5.54
CA ALA A 76 5.05 -10.64 4.84
C ALA A 76 5.74 -11.87 5.46
N ILE A 77 5.78 -11.93 6.80
CA ILE A 77 6.35 -13.06 7.55
C ILE A 77 5.55 -14.33 7.27
N LEU A 78 4.21 -14.29 7.33
CA LEU A 78 3.38 -15.46 7.05
C LEU A 78 3.62 -16.03 5.64
N ILE A 79 3.76 -15.14 4.65
CA ILE A 79 3.98 -15.54 3.25
C ILE A 79 5.38 -16.14 3.05
N GLU A 80 6.40 -15.54 3.67
CA GLU A 80 7.80 -16.02 3.64
C GLU A 80 7.95 -17.37 4.34
N GLU A 81 7.20 -17.60 5.42
CA GLU A 81 7.24 -18.84 6.20
C GLU A 81 6.30 -19.94 5.65
N ASN A 82 5.66 -19.73 4.50
CA ASN A 82 4.69 -20.66 3.90
C ASN A 82 3.46 -20.96 4.81
N ARG A 83 3.05 -19.99 5.61
CA ARG A 83 1.95 -20.09 6.59
C ARG A 83 0.66 -19.45 6.07
N ASP A 84 0.35 -19.66 4.80
CA ASP A 84 -0.78 -18.98 4.14
C ASP A 84 -2.14 -19.33 4.79
N ALA A 85 -2.27 -20.53 5.33
CA ALA A 85 -3.45 -20.98 6.05
C ALA A 85 -3.74 -20.15 7.33
N GLU A 86 -2.73 -19.44 7.85
CA GLU A 86 -2.84 -18.59 9.05
C GLU A 86 -3.16 -17.13 8.71
N ILE A 87 -3.22 -16.77 7.42
CA ILE A 87 -3.48 -15.38 6.99
C ILE A 87 -4.86 -14.90 7.44
N GLY A 88 -5.88 -15.76 7.40
CA GLY A 88 -7.25 -15.40 7.76
C GLY A 88 -7.72 -14.12 7.05
N GLU A 89 -8.17 -13.13 7.83
CA GLU A 89 -8.61 -11.82 7.34
C GLU A 89 -7.48 -10.81 7.12
N GLY A 90 -6.22 -11.20 7.33
CA GLY A 90 -5.07 -10.27 7.38
C GLY A 90 -4.88 -9.45 6.10
N TRP A 91 -5.27 -9.98 4.94
CA TRP A 91 -5.29 -9.20 3.70
C TRP A 91 -6.37 -8.12 3.68
N ASN A 92 -7.59 -8.44 4.11
CA ASN A 92 -8.70 -7.49 4.18
C ASN A 92 -8.37 -6.36 5.16
N GLU A 93 -7.88 -6.73 6.35
CA GLU A 93 -7.41 -5.78 7.37
C GLU A 93 -6.34 -4.84 6.83
N LEU A 94 -5.32 -5.38 6.15
CA LEU A 94 -4.24 -4.58 5.57
C LEU A 94 -4.76 -3.65 4.46
N LEU A 95 -5.57 -4.16 3.54
CA LEU A 95 -6.10 -3.37 2.43
C LEU A 95 -6.95 -2.20 2.92
N ASP A 96 -7.80 -2.42 3.92
CA ASP A 96 -8.64 -1.37 4.48
C ASP A 96 -7.83 -0.35 5.28
N ALA A 97 -6.86 -0.80 6.09
CA ALA A 97 -5.97 0.08 6.82
C ALA A 97 -5.15 0.98 5.88
N VAL A 98 -4.58 0.43 4.80
CA VAL A 98 -3.81 1.20 3.82
C VAL A 98 -4.69 2.17 3.02
N ARG A 99 -5.92 1.78 2.68
CA ARG A 99 -6.90 2.69 2.06
C ARG A 99 -7.29 3.83 2.99
N SER A 100 -7.38 3.57 4.30
CA SER A 100 -7.65 4.59 5.31
C SER A 100 -6.49 5.57 5.43
N ALA A 101 -5.26 5.08 5.60
CA ALA A 101 -4.04 5.89 5.63
C ALA A 101 -3.93 6.79 4.39
N PHE A 102 -4.13 6.22 3.20
CA PHE A 102 -4.12 6.99 1.95
C PHE A 102 -5.18 8.09 1.92
N ARG A 103 -6.41 7.82 2.35
CA ARG A 103 -7.49 8.82 2.36
C ARG A 103 -7.24 9.94 3.37
N ASN A 104 -6.66 9.61 4.51
CA ASN A 104 -6.35 10.59 5.55
C ASN A 104 -5.19 11.52 5.13
N ASP A 105 -4.19 10.99 4.43
CA ASP A 105 -3.04 11.77 3.96
C ASP A 105 -3.35 12.58 2.69
N HIS A 106 -4.35 12.15 1.91
CA HIS A 106 -4.72 12.73 0.62
C HIS A 106 -6.21 13.11 0.55
N PRO A 107 -6.71 14.00 1.43
CA PRO A 107 -8.12 14.41 1.43
C PRO A 107 -8.55 15.07 0.11
N GLU A 108 -7.62 15.74 -0.59
CA GLU A 108 -7.89 16.39 -1.89
C GLU A 108 -8.30 15.39 -2.97
N CYS A 109 -7.87 14.12 -2.84
CA CYS A 109 -8.27 13.06 -3.77
C CYS A 109 -9.74 12.68 -3.58
N ALA A 110 -10.27 12.74 -2.34
CA ALA A 110 -11.69 12.52 -2.07
C ALA A 110 -12.54 13.67 -2.64
N ASP A 111 -12.12 14.92 -2.44
CA ASP A 111 -12.79 16.09 -3.02
C ASP A 111 -12.82 16.02 -4.54
N ARG A 112 -11.71 15.62 -5.17
CA ARG A 112 -11.63 15.48 -6.62
C ARG A 112 -12.56 14.37 -7.13
N LEU A 113 -12.69 13.27 -6.41
CA LEU A 113 -13.60 12.19 -6.77
C LEU A 113 -15.06 12.66 -6.77
N ALA A 114 -15.49 13.35 -5.71
CA ALA A 114 -16.85 13.90 -5.60
C ALA A 114 -17.16 14.90 -6.73
N GLN A 115 -16.19 15.75 -7.10
CA GLN A 115 -16.33 16.65 -8.24
C GLN A 115 -16.53 15.90 -9.57
N LEU A 116 -15.78 14.81 -9.78
CA LEU A 116 -15.86 14.00 -11.00
C LEU A 116 -17.19 13.23 -11.08
N GLU A 117 -17.74 12.80 -9.94
CA GLU A 117 -19.05 12.15 -9.87
C GLU A 117 -20.16 13.13 -10.23
N ASN A 118 -20.16 14.32 -9.63
CA ASN A 118 -21.13 15.38 -9.97
C ASN A 118 -21.07 15.77 -11.47
N GLN A 119 -19.88 15.80 -12.08
CA GLN A 119 -19.71 16.10 -13.50
C GLN A 119 -20.34 15.04 -14.41
N LYS A 120 -20.33 13.76 -13.99
CA LYS A 120 -20.97 12.67 -14.74
C LYS A 120 -22.49 12.71 -14.66
N GLU A 121 -23.06 13.18 -13.54
CA GLU A 121 -24.51 13.30 -13.38
C GLU A 121 -25.10 14.48 -14.18
N THR A 122 -24.28 15.48 -14.50
CA THR A 122 -24.67 16.66 -15.29
C THR A 122 -24.38 16.56 -16.80
N SER A 123 -23.81 15.44 -17.27
CA SER A 123 -23.44 15.20 -18.68
C SER A 123 -24.37 14.18 -19.33
#